data_AF-A0A970RR21-F1
#
_entry.id   AF-A0A970RR21-F1
#
_cell.length_a   1.000
_cell.length_b   1.000
_cell.length_c   1.000
_cell.angle_alpha   90.00
_cell.angle_beta   90.00
_cell.angle_gamma   90.00
#
_symmetry.space_group_name_H-M   'P 1'
#
loop_
_entity.id
_entity.type
_entity.pdbx_description
1 polymer ?
#
loop_
_entity_poly.entity_id
_entity_poly.type
_entity_poly.pdbx_seq_one_letter_code
_entity_poly.pdbx_strand_id
1 'polypeptide(L)'
;MHVQFGMNPIGIVLDVLIEIPIYSSRYLNKVEWKAKPWDVLIVSARDSESMYIETIDGEKTGWIPGDHGAQSMVLGDGRMIKYGDAFYTLVTGG
;
A
#
# COMPACT_ATOMS: atom_id res chain seq x y z
N MET A 1 -8.88 -3.80 8.79
CA MET A 1 -8.74 -3.51 7.35
C MET A 1 -9.82 -2.54 6.92
N HIS A 2 -9.46 -1.27 6.78
CA HIS A 2 -10.38 -0.21 6.37
C HIS A 2 -10.37 -0.06 4.84
N VAL A 3 -11.55 -0.11 4.21
CA VAL A 3 -11.70 0.11 2.76
C VAL A 3 -12.30 1.50 2.55
N GLN A 4 -11.56 2.39 1.88
CA GLN A 4 -12.02 3.74 1.58
C GLN A 4 -13.10 3.73 0.49
N PHE A 5 -14.09 4.62 0.62
CA PHE A 5 -15.20 4.71 -0.32
C PHE A 5 -14.71 4.99 -1.74
N GLY A 6 -15.18 4.21 -2.71
CA GLY A 6 -14.80 4.34 -4.12
C GLY A 6 -13.49 3.65 -4.50
N MET A 7 -12.88 2.86 -3.61
CA MET A 7 -11.66 2.10 -3.88
C MET A 7 -11.94 0.58 -3.87
N ASN A 8 -11.16 -0.18 -4.64
CA ASN A 8 -11.20 -1.64 -4.67
C ASN A 8 -10.36 -2.22 -3.52
N PRO A 9 -10.89 -3.16 -2.71
CA PRO A 9 -10.13 -3.80 -1.64
C PRO A 9 -9.02 -4.72 -2.19
N ILE A 10 -7.88 -4.83 -1.50
CA ILE A 10 -6.79 -5.74 -1.89
C ILE A 10 -6.20 -6.54 -0.72
N GLY A 11 -5.91 -5.90 0.42
CA GLY A 11 -5.39 -6.58 1.62
C GLY A 11 -4.00 -7.20 1.42
N ILE A 12 -3.01 -6.40 1.02
CA ILE A 12 -1.62 -6.86 0.82
C ILE A 12 -0.73 -6.34 1.94
N VAL A 13 0.17 -7.19 2.43
CA VAL A 13 1.26 -6.77 3.35
C VAL A 13 2.51 -6.42 2.53
N LEU A 14 3.14 -5.31 2.88
CA LEU A 14 4.31 -4.75 2.22
C LEU A 14 5.47 -4.58 3.18
N ASP A 15 6.66 -4.98 2.74
CA ASP A 15 7.91 -4.54 3.37
C ASP A 15 8.44 -3.30 2.64
N VAL A 16 8.65 -2.23 3.41
CA VAL A 16 9.12 -0.96 2.89
C VAL A 16 10.65 -1.00 2.73
N LEU A 17 11.18 -0.81 1.53
CA LEU A 17 12.64 -0.86 1.29
C LEU A 17 13.31 0.51 1.18
N ILE A 18 12.52 1.55 0.91
CA ILE A 18 12.96 2.94 0.81
C ILE A 18 12.03 3.83 1.62
N GLU A 19 12.44 5.05 1.95
CA GLU A 19 11.52 6.00 2.58
C GLU A 19 10.36 6.33 1.62
N ILE A 20 9.11 6.12 2.06
CA ILE A 20 7.91 6.41 1.26
C ILE A 20 7.14 7.56 1.94
N PRO A 21 6.84 8.67 1.22
CA PRO A 21 5.96 9.69 1.74
C PRO A 21 4.51 9.20 1.75
N ILE A 22 3.86 9.28 2.90
CA ILE A 22 2.44 8.93 3.07
C ILE A 22 1.63 10.21 3.15
N TYR A 23 0.66 10.35 2.26
CA TYR A 23 -0.13 11.55 2.11
C TYR A 23 -1.42 11.49 2.93
N SER A 24 -1.99 12.65 3.26
CA SER A 24 -3.26 12.77 4.00
C SER A 24 -4.50 12.66 3.10
N SER A 25 -4.33 12.60 1.78
CA SER A 25 -5.43 12.40 0.83
C SER A 25 -4.93 11.77 -0.46
N ARG A 26 -5.86 11.18 -1.23
CA ARG A 26 -5.61 10.61 -2.56
C ARG A 26 -5.09 11.62 -3.60
N TYR A 27 -5.27 12.92 -3.34
CA TYR A 27 -4.78 14.00 -4.21
C TYR A 27 -3.31 14.36 -3.95
N LEU A 28 -2.65 13.70 -2.99
CA LEU A 28 -1.21 13.80 -2.75
C LEU A 28 -0.71 15.21 -2.40
N ASN A 29 -1.59 16.08 -1.90
CA ASN A 29 -1.29 17.50 -1.64
C ASN A 29 -0.42 17.76 -0.40
N LYS A 30 -0.51 16.88 0.61
CA LYS A 30 0.19 17.05 1.90
C LYS A 30 0.70 15.71 2.39
N VAL A 31 1.99 15.65 2.69
CA VAL A 31 2.61 14.51 3.38
C VAL A 31 2.20 14.56 4.85
N GLU A 32 1.56 13.49 5.31
CA GLU A 32 1.12 13.34 6.70
C GLU A 32 2.24 12.71 7.54
N TRP A 33 2.88 11.66 7.03
CA TRP A 33 4.01 11.00 7.65
C TRP A 33 4.86 10.29 6.60
N LYS A 34 5.96 9.66 7.02
CA LYS A 34 6.83 8.89 6.12
C LYS A 34 7.08 7.51 6.69
N ALA A 35 6.87 6.49 5.89
CA ALA A 35 7.28 5.13 6.20
C ALA A 35 8.79 5.02 5.99
N LYS A 36 9.47 4.37 6.93
CA LYS A 36 10.92 4.15 6.91
C LYS A 36 11.24 2.80 6.29
N PRO A 37 12.46 2.62 5.74
CA PRO A 37 12.92 1.29 5.37
C PRO A 37 12.76 0.32 6.55
N TRP A 38 12.31 -0.90 6.22
CA TRP A 38 11.97 -2.00 7.10
C TRP A 38 10.66 -1.85 7.91
N ASP A 39 9.90 -0.77 7.71
CA ASP A 39 8.53 -0.72 8.17
C ASP A 39 7.67 -1.72 7.40
N VAL A 40 6.65 -2.28 8.06
CA VAL A 40 5.69 -3.18 7.44
C VAL A 40 4.32 -2.49 7.38
N LEU A 41 3.73 -2.44 6.19
CA LEU A 41 2.47 -1.75 5.92
C LEU A 41 1.44 -2.70 5.30
N ILE A 42 0.18 -2.33 5.40
CA ILE A 42 -0.93 -3.02 4.75
C ILE A 42 -1.52 -2.09 3.70
N VAL A 43 -1.58 -2.54 2.44
CA VAL A 43 -2.41 -1.91 1.39
C VAL A 43 -3.80 -2.49 1.50
N SER A 44 -4.73 -1.73 2.06
CA SER A 44 -6.10 -2.21 2.24
C SER A 44 -6.96 -1.97 0.99
N ALA A 45 -6.70 -0.93 0.20
CA ALA A 45 -7.47 -0.62 -1.01
C ALA A 45 -6.65 0.13 -2.08
N ARG A 46 -7.12 0.11 -3.34
CA ARG A 46 -6.60 0.95 -4.45
C ARG A 46 -7.68 1.47 -5.39
N ASP A 47 -7.34 2.51 -6.12
CA ASP A 47 -7.96 2.85 -7.40
C ASP A 47 -6.88 2.88 -8.51
N SER A 48 -7.15 3.56 -9.63
CA SER A 48 -6.21 3.69 -10.76
C SER A 48 -5.03 4.61 -10.46
N GLU A 49 -5.12 5.49 -9.45
CA GLU A 49 -4.16 6.57 -9.22
C GLU A 49 -3.48 6.46 -7.85
N SER A 50 -4.09 5.77 -6.89
CA SER A 50 -3.69 5.78 -5.49
C SER A 50 -3.93 4.45 -4.79
N MET A 51 -3.11 4.20 -3.77
CA MET A 51 -3.28 3.10 -2.83
C MET A 51 -3.49 3.66 -1.44
N TYR A 52 -4.42 3.06 -0.70
CA TYR A 52 -4.67 3.36 0.70
C TYR A 52 -3.94 2.35 1.57
N ILE A 53 -3.17 2.86 2.52
CA ILE A 53 -2.28 2.10 3.38
C ILE A 53 -2.55 2.36 4.85
N GLU A 54 -2.30 1.33 5.66
CA GLU A 54 -2.37 1.38 7.12
C GLU A 54 -1.15 0.67 7.73
N THR A 55 -0.68 1.11 8.90
CA THR A 55 0.27 0.34 9.71
C THR A 55 -0.39 -0.93 10.24
N ILE A 56 0.39 -1.94 10.62
CA ILE A 56 -0.13 -3.22 11.14
C ILE A 56 -1.04 -3.00 12.36
N ASP A 57 -0.67 -2.06 13.24
CA ASP A 57 -1.45 -1.69 14.42
C ASP A 57 -2.67 -0.80 14.11
N GLY A 58 -2.80 -0.32 12.86
CA GLY A 58 -3.86 0.57 12.41
C GLY A 58 -3.78 2.00 12.92
N GLU A 59 -2.71 2.39 13.65
CA GLU A 59 -2.59 3.72 14.24
C GLU A 59 -2.33 4.81 13.21
N LYS A 60 -1.64 4.48 12.12
CA LYS A 60 -1.33 5.41 11.03
C LYS A 60 -1.92 4.92 9.74
N THR A 61 -2.52 5.84 8.99
CA THR A 61 -3.07 5.57 7.67
C THR A 61 -2.68 6.66 6.70
N GLY A 62 -2.88 6.40 5.41
CA GLY A 62 -2.80 7.43 4.40
C GLY A 62 -2.77 6.89 2.98
N TRP A 63 -2.31 7.71 2.05
CA TRP A 63 -2.31 7.41 0.63
C TRP A 63 -0.90 7.42 0.07
N ILE A 64 -0.64 6.57 -0.91
CA ILE A 64 0.54 6.62 -1.77
C ILE A 64 0.12 6.61 -3.23
N PRO A 65 0.94 7.18 -4.14
CA PRO A 65 0.64 7.11 -5.57
C PRO A 65 0.67 5.66 -6.06
N GLY A 66 -0.28 5.29 -6.92
CA GLY A 66 -0.33 3.97 -7.54
C GLY A 66 0.97 3.61 -8.28
N ASP A 67 1.53 4.58 -9.00
CA ASP A 67 2.73 4.40 -9.84
C ASP A 67 4.05 4.37 -9.06
N HIS A 68 4.18 5.18 -8.00
CA HIS A 68 5.40 5.26 -7.18
C HIS A 68 5.48 4.16 -6.12
N GLY A 69 4.34 3.70 -5.61
CA GLY A 69 4.31 2.66 -4.59
C GLY A 69 4.78 1.32 -5.16
N ALA A 70 4.19 0.86 -6.27
CA ALA A 70 4.44 -0.50 -6.80
C ALA A 70 5.92 -0.81 -7.08
N GLN A 71 6.66 0.10 -7.73
CA GLN A 71 8.05 -0.14 -8.13
C GLN A 71 9.04 -0.22 -6.96
N SER A 72 8.66 0.33 -5.80
CA SER A 72 9.52 0.43 -4.61
C SER A 72 9.10 -0.52 -3.50
N MET A 73 8.14 -1.39 -3.78
CA MET A 73 7.48 -2.24 -2.78
C MET A 73 7.71 -3.71 -3.15
N VAL A 74 8.26 -4.44 -2.18
CA VAL A 74 8.48 -5.86 -2.26
C VAL A 74 7.50 -6.52 -1.29
N LEU A 75 6.80 -7.53 -1.76
CA LEU A 75 5.96 -8.36 -0.89
C LEU A 75 6.85 -9.01 0.17
N GLY A 76 6.30 -9.36 1.33
CA GLY A 76 7.05 -10.06 2.37
C GLY A 76 7.68 -11.39 1.94
N ASP A 77 7.32 -11.92 0.76
CA ASP A 77 7.92 -13.09 0.13
C ASP A 77 9.08 -12.78 -0.85
N GLY A 78 9.51 -11.52 -0.95
CA GLY A 78 10.63 -11.09 -1.79
C GLY A 78 10.26 -10.77 -3.24
N ARG A 79 9.00 -10.88 -3.66
CA ARG A 79 8.57 -10.51 -5.01
C ARG A 79 8.37 -9.00 -5.15
N MET A 80 8.96 -8.39 -6.19
CA MET A 80 8.69 -6.99 -6.53
C MET A 80 7.30 -6.85 -7.15
N ILE A 81 6.56 -5.82 -6.75
CA ILE A 81 5.26 -5.50 -7.34
C ILE A 81 5.49 -4.81 -8.70
N LYS A 82 4.99 -5.38 -9.80
CA LYS A 82 5.00 -4.72 -11.12
C LYS A 82 3.62 -4.16 -11.46
N TYR A 83 3.62 -3.06 -12.22
CA TYR A 83 2.42 -2.43 -12.74
C TYR A 83 1.60 -3.43 -13.58
N GLY A 84 0.30 -3.54 -13.32
CA GLY A 84 -0.59 -4.45 -14.05
C GLY A 84 -0.73 -5.86 -13.46
N ASP A 85 -0.01 -6.19 -12.38
CA ASP A 85 -0.30 -7.43 -11.64
C ASP A 85 -1.66 -7.28 -10.94
N ALA A 86 -2.69 -7.83 -11.58
CA ALA A 86 -3.96 -8.11 -10.96
C ALA A 86 -3.73 -9.17 -9.88
N PHE A 87 -3.68 -8.74 -8.62
CA PHE A 87 -3.67 -9.66 -7.50
C PHE A 87 -5.03 -10.37 -7.43
N TYR A 88 -5.11 -11.55 -8.06
CA TYR A 88 -6.01 -12.57 -7.60
C TYR A 88 -5.41 -13.12 -6.32
N THR A 89 -6.06 -12.85 -5.20
CA THR A 89 -5.84 -13.58 -3.96
C THR A 89 -6.18 -15.04 -4.24
N LEU A 90 -5.19 -15.84 -4.63
CA LEU A 90 -5.26 -17.28 -4.49
C LEU A 90 -5.13 -17.53 -2.99
N VAL A 91 -6.27 -17.53 -2.31
CA VAL A 91 -6.42 -18.19 -1.01
C VAL A 91 -6.25 -19.69 -1.28
N THR A 92 -5.01 -20.14 -1.37
CA THR A 92 -4.62 -21.52 -1.15
C THR A 92 -3.62 -21.47 -0.01
N GLY A 93 -3.85 -22.01 1.17
CA GLY A 93 -4.91 -22.83 1.73
C GLY A 93 -4.43 -23.23 3.12
N GLY A 94 -5.34 -23.54 4.03
CA GLY A 94 -5.04 -23.98 5.39
C GLY A 94 -6.33 -24.25 6.15
#